data_AF-A0ABD4WZC1-F1
#
_entry.id   AF-A0ABD4WZC1-F1
#
_cell.length_a   1.000
_cell.length_b   1.000
_cell.length_c   1.000
_cell.angle_alpha   90.00
_cell.angle_beta   90.00
_cell.angle_gamma   90.00
#
_symmetry.space_group_name_H-M   'P 1'
#
loop_
_entity.id
_entity.type
_entity.pdbx_description
1 polymer ?
#
loop_
_entity_poly.entity_id
_entity_poly.type
_entity_poly.pdbx_seq_one_letter_code
_entity_poly.pdbx_strand_id
1 'polypeptide(L)' 'QCKIAEVASRQEGADLIVSTTILPTTYSIPALSATSYITGIGMEALDQKILTHLQA' A
#
# COMPACT_ATOMS: atom_id res chain seq x y z
N GLN A 1 1.01 1.74 10.52
CA GLN A 1 2.30 2.24 10.00
C GLN A 1 3.42 1.42 10.61
N CYS A 2 4.36 0.91 9.81
CA CYS A 2 5.52 0.14 10.28
C CYS A 2 6.73 0.38 9.38
N LYS A 3 7.92 -0.12 9.75
CA LYS A 3 9.12 -0.04 8.89
C LYS A 3 9.01 -1.06 7.75
N ILE A 4 9.64 -0.76 6.61
CA ILE A 4 9.64 -1.64 5.43
C ILE A 4 10.15 -3.07 5.74
N ALA A 5 11.13 -3.19 6.64
CA ALA A 5 11.68 -4.46 7.08
C ALA A 5 10.66 -5.33 7.85
N GLU A 6 9.64 -4.73 8.45
CA GLU A 6 8.62 -5.43 9.23
C GLU A 6 7.43 -5.89 8.36
N VAL A 7 7.24 -5.28 7.18
CA VAL A 7 6.07 -5.52 6.32
C VAL A 7 5.93 -7.00 5.95
N ALA A 8 7.04 -7.67 5.65
CA ALA A 8 7.03 -9.09 5.27
C ALA A 8 6.47 -10.00 6.37
N SER A 9 6.81 -9.71 7.62
CA SER A 9 6.32 -10.47 8.79
C SER A 9 4.90 -10.12 9.19
N ARG A 10 4.36 -8.98 8.73
CA ARG A 10 3.04 -8.47 9.13
C ARG A 10 1.98 -8.66 8.05
N GLN A 11 2.36 -9.11 6.85
CA GLN A 11 1.45 -9.24 5.71
C GLN A 11 0.30 -10.23 5.95
N GLU A 12 0.48 -11.24 6.81
CA GLU A 12 -0.56 -12.24 7.09
C GLU A 12 -1.80 -11.66 7.79
N GLY A 13 -1.64 -10.54 8.50
CA GLY A 13 -2.74 -9.88 9.22
C GLY A 13 -3.23 -8.59 8.57
N ALA A 14 -2.88 -8.35 7.30
CA ALA A 14 -3.22 -7.12 6.60
C ALA A 14 -3.84 -7.42 5.24
N ASP A 15 -4.81 -6.60 4.82
CA ASP A 15 -5.49 -6.77 3.54
C ASP A 15 -4.79 -6.04 2.38
N LEU A 16 -3.98 -5.03 2.70
CA LEU A 16 -3.38 -4.12 1.72
C LEU A 16 -2.09 -3.49 2.24
N ILE A 17 -1.08 -3.39 1.37
CA ILE A 17 0.12 -2.59 1.61
C ILE A 17 0.02 -1.29 0.83
N VAL A 18 0.23 -0.16 1.52
CA VAL A 18 0.34 1.16 0.88
C VAL A 18 1.72 1.72 1.21
N SER A 19 2.54 1.96 0.20
CA SER A 19 3.94 2.38 0.39
C SER A 19 4.32 3.51 -0.56
N THR A 20 5.01 4.53 -0.05
CA THR A 20 5.62 5.60 -0.87
C THR A 20 6.97 5.21 -1.44
N THR A 21 7.62 4.20 -0.86
CA THR A 21 8.93 3.68 -1.28
C THR A 21 8.79 2.39 -2.05
N ILE A 22 9.77 2.11 -2.91
CA ILE A 22 9.87 0.84 -3.63
C ILE A 22 9.92 -0.31 -2.62
N LEU A 23 9.08 -1.31 -2.86
CA LEU A 23 9.03 -2.51 -2.05
C LEU A 23 10.24 -3.39 -2.36
N PRO A 24 10.94 -3.92 -1.34
CA PRO A 24 12.16 -4.71 -1.55
C PRO A 24 11.89 -6.12 -2.09
N THR A 25 10.64 -6.56 -2.06
CA THR A 25 10.18 -7.89 -2.48
C THR A 25 8.74 -7.82 -2.95
N THR A 26 8.27 -8.90 -3.56
CA THR A 26 6.85 -9.16 -3.76
C THR A 26 6.22 -9.66 -2.46
N TYR A 27 4.94 -9.34 -2.26
CA TYR A 27 4.14 -9.77 -1.11
C TYR A 27 2.93 -10.57 -1.59
N SER A 28 2.36 -11.36 -0.70
CA SER A 28 1.19 -12.20 -0.96
C SER A 28 -0.12 -11.42 -0.99
N ILE A 29 -0.11 -10.19 -0.46
CA ILE A 29 -1.26 -9.28 -0.44
C ILE A 29 -1.08 -8.13 -1.43
N PRO A 30 -2.17 -7.51 -1.91
CA PRO A 30 -2.10 -6.36 -2.81
C PRO A 30 -1.21 -5.25 -2.26
N ALA A 31 -0.49 -4.57 -3.15
CA ALA A 31 0.36 -3.45 -2.80
C ALA A 31 0.15 -2.27 -3.75
N LEU A 32 -0.04 -1.08 -3.18
CA LEU A 32 -0.24 0.16 -3.92
C LEU A 32 0.90 1.15 -3.64
N SER A 33 1.31 1.83 -4.71
CA SER A 33 2.21 2.97 -4.63
C SER A 33 1.48 4.23 -4.17
N ALA A 34 1.95 4.84 -3.10
CA ALA A 34 1.43 6.07 -2.52
C ALA A 34 2.16 7.33 -2.98
N THR A 35 2.85 7.29 -4.12
CA THR A 35 3.54 8.46 -4.68
C THR A 35 2.60 9.64 -4.94
N SER A 36 1.32 9.39 -5.23
CA SER A 36 0.29 10.43 -5.38
C SER A 36 0.15 11.33 -4.14
N TYR A 37 0.34 10.79 -2.94
CA TYR A 37 0.30 11.59 -1.71
C TYR A 37 1.55 12.46 -1.53
N ILE A 38 2.67 12.11 -2.15
CA ILE A 38 3.88 12.95 -2.15
C ILE A 38 3.74 14.08 -3.17
N THR A 39 3.26 13.76 -4.38
CA THR A 39 3.16 14.75 -5.46
C THR A 39 1.92 15.64 -5.34
N GLY A 40 0.91 15.22 -4.56
CA GLY A 40 -0.40 15.86 -4.48
C GLY A 40 -1.28 15.62 -5.72
N ILE A 41 -0.82 14.82 -6.69
CA ILE A 41 -1.52 14.59 -7.96
C ILE A 41 -2.18 13.21 -7.93
N GLY A 42 -3.49 13.16 -8.21
CA GLY A 42 -4.23 11.90 -8.33
C GLY A 42 -4.48 11.20 -7.00
N MET A 43 -4.60 11.95 -5.89
CA MET A 43 -4.90 11.43 -4.56
C MET A 43 -6.28 10.76 -4.51
N GLU A 44 -7.32 11.39 -5.05
CA GLU A 44 -8.69 10.83 -5.06
C GLU A 44 -8.76 9.48 -5.81
N ALA A 45 -8.03 9.37 -6.93
CA ALA A 45 -7.97 8.12 -7.68
C ALA A 45 -7.22 7.02 -6.91
N LEU A 46 -6.21 7.38 -6.11
CA LEU A 46 -5.54 6.45 -5.21
C LEU A 46 -6.45 6.03 -4.05
N ASP A 47 -7.20 6.97 -3.46
CA ASP A 47 -8.17 6.70 -2.40
C ASP A 47 -9.23 5.70 -2.87
N GLN A 48 -9.77 5.89 -4.09
CA GLN A 48 -10.74 4.94 -4.67
C GLN A 48 -10.14 3.55 -4.88
N LYS A 49 -8.87 3.45 -5.29
CA LYS A 49 -8.18 2.16 -5.40
C LYS A 49 -8.04 1.48 -4.03
N ILE A 50 -7.65 2.24 -3.01
CA ILE A 50 -7.53 1.72 -1.64
C ILE A 50 -8.88 1.20 -1.16
N LEU A 51 -9.95 2.00 -1.30
CA LEU A 51 -11.30 1.60 -0.90
C LEU A 51 -11.77 0.34 -1.63
N THR A 52 -11.49 0.24 -2.93
CA THR A 52 -11.83 -0.94 -3.73
C THR A 52 -11.18 -2.22 -3.17
N HIS A 53 -9.95 -2.13 -2.65
CA HIS A 53 -9.27 -3.29 -2.04
C HIS A 53 -9.76 -3.63 -0.64
N LEU A 54 -10.31 -2.65 0.11
CA LEU A 54 -10.76 -2.85 1.49
C LEU A 54 -12.26 -3.22 1.61
N GLN A 55 -13.05 -3.03 0.56
CA GLN A 55 -14.49 -3.37 0.54
C GLN A 55 -14.79 -4.76 -0.04
N ALA A 56 -13.76 -5.55 -0.37
CA ALA A 56 -13.87 -6.88 -0.96
C ALA A 56 -13.98 -8.00 0.09
#